data_AF-A0A1H0XHK2-F1
#
_entry.id   AF-A0A1H0XHK2-F1
#
_cell.length_a   1.000
_cell.length_b   1.000
_cell.length_c   1.000
_cell.angle_alpha   90.00
_cell.angle_beta   90.00
_cell.angle_gamma   90.00
#
_symmetry.space_group_name_H-M   'P 1'
#
loop_
_entity.id
_entity.type
_entity.pdbx_description
1 polymer ?
#
loop_
_entity_poly.entity_id
_entity_poly.type
_entity_poly.pdbx_seq_one_letter_code
_entity_poly.pdbx_strand_id
1 'polypeptide(L)'
;DKVIVKNVFSGTSSTATVNSNALIERLEFADGSSLTWAQITQQGLMQFGTDGKDEMIGYSGIDEMHGGAGNDVIDGGTGTNRLYGGAGNDTLKVSTTARDNLFVGGTGDDTLHGSFYSDTYLFNLGDGADTIYEIANGYANVTDVLRFGEGIGAEQIWLGRSGNDLQLQLLGTDDQVFIKNWYSSTSSQVEQFQLDDGRALSSSQVNNLVNAMAAFGAPAGGESGLTPTQKEQLDLVIAANWQ
;
A
#
# COMPACT_ATOMS: atom_id res chain seq x y z
N ASP A 1 13.44 -6.61 -28.99
CA ASP A 1 14.19 -5.36 -29.16
C ASP A 1 13.78 -4.33 -28.11
N LYS A 2 14.70 -3.48 -27.66
CA LYS A 2 14.46 -2.39 -26.70
C LYS A 2 14.97 -1.09 -27.30
N VAL A 3 14.14 -0.05 -27.29
CA VAL A 3 14.53 1.32 -27.65
C VAL A 3 14.50 2.17 -26.38
N ILE A 4 15.59 2.87 -26.09
CA ILE A 4 15.68 3.78 -24.95
C ILE A 4 15.80 5.20 -25.49
N VAL A 5 14.82 6.04 -25.18
CA VAL A 5 14.89 7.48 -25.47
C VAL A 5 15.48 8.18 -24.25
N LYS A 6 16.69 8.74 -24.40
CA LYS A 6 17.39 9.43 -23.31
C LYS A 6 17.01 10.91 -23.26
N ASN A 7 17.15 11.51 -22.08
CA ASN A 7 16.92 12.94 -21.82
C ASN A 7 15.47 13.42 -22.07
N VAL A 8 14.49 12.50 -21.93
CA VAL A 8 13.08 12.84 -22.08
C VAL A 8 12.61 13.76 -20.96
N PHE A 9 13.06 13.51 -19.73
CA PHE A 9 12.68 14.26 -18.54
C PHE A 9 13.78 15.22 -18.10
N SER A 10 13.40 16.32 -17.45
CA SER A 10 14.29 17.40 -17.01
C SER A 10 15.18 17.03 -15.80
N GLY A 11 14.97 15.85 -15.20
CA GLY A 11 15.64 15.42 -13.99
C GLY A 11 15.23 14.00 -13.58
N THR A 12 15.65 13.61 -12.38
CA THR A 12 15.45 12.28 -11.78
C THR A 12 14.52 12.37 -10.56
N SER A 13 13.46 13.18 -10.65
CA SER A 13 12.43 13.27 -9.62
C SER A 13 11.05 13.12 -10.26
N SER A 14 10.06 12.73 -9.47
CA SER A 14 8.67 12.63 -9.93
C SER A 14 8.05 13.98 -10.33
N THR A 15 8.74 15.09 -10.05
CA THR A 15 8.38 16.45 -10.46
C THR A 15 9.04 16.90 -11.78
N ALA A 16 9.87 16.06 -12.40
CA ALA A 16 10.65 16.42 -13.59
C ALA A 16 9.75 16.54 -14.84
N THR A 17 9.81 17.67 -15.54
CA THR A 17 8.96 17.88 -16.73
C THR A 17 9.56 17.27 -18.00
N VAL A 18 8.72 17.06 -19.00
CA VAL A 18 9.17 16.67 -20.35
C VAL A 18 10.02 17.78 -20.97
N ASN A 19 11.25 17.45 -21.38
CA ASN A 19 12.21 18.41 -21.92
C ASN A 19 11.91 18.74 -23.39
N SER A 20 11.22 19.85 -23.65
CA SER A 20 10.80 20.25 -25.00
C SER A 20 11.92 20.51 -26.03
N ASN A 21 13.20 20.53 -25.63
CA ASN A 21 14.31 20.91 -26.51
C ASN A 21 15.11 19.73 -27.11
N ALA A 22 14.83 18.47 -26.74
CA ALA A 22 15.63 17.31 -27.15
C ALA A 22 14.83 16.00 -27.32
N LEU A 23 13.63 16.08 -27.91
CA LEU A 23 12.71 14.94 -27.97
C LEU A 23 12.47 14.48 -29.40
N ILE A 24 12.31 13.16 -29.56
CA ILE A 24 11.49 12.60 -30.62
C ILE A 24 10.07 13.13 -30.43
N GLU A 25 9.47 13.89 -31.35
CA GLU A 25 8.20 14.60 -31.07
C GLU A 25 7.00 13.65 -30.87
N ARG A 26 7.05 12.47 -31.50
CA ARG A 26 6.05 11.40 -31.35
C ARG A 26 6.64 10.04 -31.66
N LEU A 27 6.10 9.01 -31.03
CA LEU A 27 6.28 7.63 -31.46
C LEU A 27 5.25 7.35 -32.55
N GLU A 28 5.66 6.83 -33.70
CA GLU A 28 4.76 6.49 -34.81
C GLU A 28 4.80 4.99 -35.06
N PHE A 29 3.62 4.39 -35.19
CA PHE A 29 3.45 2.96 -35.39
C PHE A 29 3.18 2.65 -36.87
N ALA A 30 3.41 1.40 -37.27
CA ALA A 30 3.25 0.97 -38.66
C ALA A 30 1.82 1.11 -39.20
N ASP A 31 0.81 1.19 -38.33
CA ASP A 31 -0.59 1.44 -38.68
C ASP A 31 -0.92 2.93 -38.89
N GLY A 32 0.07 3.82 -38.73
CA GLY A 32 -0.06 5.28 -38.87
C GLY A 32 -0.56 5.98 -37.61
N SER A 33 -0.81 5.25 -36.52
CA SER A 33 -1.10 5.86 -35.22
C SER A 33 0.17 6.47 -34.60
N SER A 34 0.00 7.44 -33.70
CA SER A 34 1.13 8.06 -33.02
C SER A 34 0.83 8.45 -31.58
N LEU A 35 1.85 8.39 -30.73
CA LEU A 35 1.81 8.87 -29.35
C LEU A 35 2.77 10.06 -29.16
N THR A 36 2.24 11.18 -28.71
CA THR A 36 3.04 12.31 -28.22
C THR A 36 3.47 12.07 -26.77
N TRP A 37 4.54 12.74 -26.33
CA TRP A 37 4.94 12.66 -24.92
C TRP A 37 3.84 13.11 -23.97
N ALA A 38 3.07 14.13 -24.33
CA ALA A 38 1.93 14.58 -23.51
C ALA A 38 0.89 13.46 -23.31
N GLN A 39 0.62 12.67 -24.35
CA GLN A 39 -0.29 11.52 -24.25
C GLN A 39 0.32 10.39 -23.41
N ILE A 40 1.61 10.08 -23.59
CA ILE A 40 2.32 9.08 -22.79
C ILE A 40 2.27 9.46 -21.31
N THR A 41 2.63 10.70 -20.98
CA THR A 41 2.61 11.21 -19.60
C THR A 41 1.23 11.50 -19.04
N GLN A 42 0.17 11.44 -19.85
CA GLN A 42 -1.21 11.55 -19.36
C GLN A 42 -1.80 10.17 -19.10
N GLN A 43 -1.45 9.18 -19.95
CA GLN A 43 -1.87 7.80 -19.81
C GLN A 43 -1.08 7.06 -18.73
N GLY A 44 0.13 7.54 -18.41
CA GLY A 44 1.03 6.97 -17.42
C GLY A 44 2.05 6.02 -18.03
N LEU A 45 3.02 5.65 -17.21
CA LEU A 45 4.18 4.83 -17.53
C LEU A 45 4.00 3.44 -16.98
N MET A 46 4.36 2.44 -17.78
CA MET A 46 4.52 1.06 -17.30
C MET A 46 6.02 0.77 -17.18
N GLN A 47 6.48 0.49 -15.97
CA GLN A 47 7.89 0.25 -15.66
C GLN A 47 8.08 -1.10 -14.99
N PHE A 48 9.16 -1.78 -15.36
CA PHE A 48 9.61 -3.03 -14.76
C PHE A 48 11.06 -2.87 -14.35
N GLY A 49 11.36 -3.08 -13.08
CA GLY A 49 12.71 -3.21 -12.55
C GLY A 49 13.27 -4.59 -12.88
N THR A 50 14.23 -5.02 -12.07
CA THR A 50 15.06 -6.19 -12.27
C THR A 50 15.08 -7.06 -11.01
N ASP A 51 15.86 -8.14 -11.04
CA ASP A 51 16.08 -8.94 -9.82
C ASP A 51 17.03 -8.23 -8.81
N GLY A 52 17.63 -7.10 -9.21
CA GLY A 52 18.52 -6.30 -8.38
C GLY A 52 17.78 -5.11 -7.75
N LYS A 53 18.50 -4.35 -6.91
CA LYS A 53 17.97 -3.10 -6.37
C LYS A 53 17.79 -2.06 -7.48
N ASP A 54 16.57 -1.56 -7.62
CA ASP A 54 16.17 -0.54 -8.56
C ASP A 54 15.67 0.73 -7.87
N GLU A 55 15.84 1.86 -8.56
CA GLU A 55 15.22 3.14 -8.21
C GLU A 55 14.34 3.54 -9.38
N MET A 56 13.03 3.53 -9.16
CA MET A 56 12.02 3.73 -10.19
C MET A 56 11.22 4.98 -9.87
N ILE A 57 10.96 5.80 -10.89
CA ILE A 57 10.27 7.07 -10.73
C ILE A 57 9.17 7.19 -11.79
N GLY A 58 7.93 7.21 -11.32
CA GLY A 58 6.73 7.56 -12.08
C GLY A 58 6.65 9.07 -12.33
N TYR A 59 5.54 9.52 -12.89
CA TYR A 59 5.38 10.90 -13.31
C TYR A 59 4.00 11.45 -12.91
N SER A 60 3.27 11.99 -13.88
CA SER A 60 1.85 12.26 -13.77
C SER A 60 1.10 11.18 -14.55
N GLY A 61 -0.17 10.96 -14.21
CA GLY A 61 -1.04 10.08 -14.99
C GLY A 61 -1.35 8.81 -14.23
N ILE A 62 -1.47 7.69 -14.95
CA ILE A 62 -1.79 6.38 -14.37
C ILE A 62 -0.57 5.46 -14.48
N ASP A 63 0.38 5.59 -13.56
CA ASP A 63 1.63 4.82 -13.61
C ASP A 63 1.44 3.41 -13.01
N GLU A 64 2.06 2.41 -13.63
CA GLU A 64 2.14 1.04 -13.14
C GLU A 64 3.61 0.61 -13.06
N MET A 65 4.07 0.23 -11.88
CA MET A 65 5.48 0.04 -11.59
C MET A 65 5.69 -1.26 -10.83
N HIS A 66 6.56 -2.11 -11.35
CA HIS A 66 6.92 -3.42 -10.77
C HIS A 66 8.41 -3.42 -10.42
N GLY A 67 8.76 -3.51 -9.13
CA GLY A 67 10.14 -3.48 -8.63
C GLY A 67 10.92 -4.72 -9.05
N GLY A 68 10.49 -5.90 -8.60
CA GLY A 68 11.13 -7.16 -8.94
C GLY A 68 11.46 -7.97 -7.71
N ALA A 69 12.70 -8.43 -7.56
CA ALA A 69 13.13 -9.24 -6.41
C ALA A 69 14.18 -8.53 -5.51
N GLY A 70 14.55 -7.29 -5.87
CA GLY A 70 15.52 -6.48 -5.15
C GLY A 70 14.88 -5.69 -4.01
N ASN A 71 15.69 -4.93 -3.28
CA ASN A 71 15.18 -3.95 -2.32
C ASN A 71 15.03 -2.61 -3.01
N ASP A 72 13.86 -2.36 -3.55
CA ASP A 72 13.58 -1.33 -4.53
C ASP A 72 13.05 -0.05 -3.87
N VAL A 73 13.24 1.06 -4.57
CA VAL A 73 12.66 2.35 -4.21
C VAL A 73 11.79 2.81 -5.36
N ILE A 74 10.48 2.86 -5.13
CA ILE A 74 9.48 3.20 -6.13
C ILE A 74 8.78 4.49 -5.71
N ASP A 75 8.95 5.56 -6.49
CA ASP A 75 8.21 6.82 -6.37
C ASP A 75 7.20 6.94 -7.51
N GLY A 76 5.93 6.68 -7.23
CA GLY A 76 4.87 6.76 -8.25
C GLY A 76 4.60 8.17 -8.77
N GLY A 77 5.05 9.23 -8.08
CA GLY A 77 4.72 10.59 -8.46
C GLY A 77 3.26 10.96 -8.23
N THR A 78 2.67 11.73 -9.13
CA THR A 78 1.31 12.28 -9.04
C THR A 78 0.33 11.51 -9.91
N GLY A 79 -0.98 11.71 -9.69
CA GLY A 79 -2.00 10.94 -10.43
C GLY A 79 -2.34 9.65 -9.70
N THR A 80 -2.63 8.58 -10.43
CA THR A 80 -3.17 7.33 -9.90
C THR A 80 -2.21 6.18 -10.15
N ASN A 81 -1.55 5.71 -9.10
CA ASN A 81 -0.43 4.80 -9.25
C ASN A 81 -0.79 3.37 -8.83
N ARG A 82 -0.18 2.39 -9.48
CA ARG A 82 -0.17 0.98 -9.08
C ARG A 82 1.27 0.57 -8.86
N LEU A 83 1.67 0.45 -7.60
CA LEU A 83 3.03 0.17 -7.20
C LEU A 83 3.11 -1.25 -6.64
N TYR A 84 3.96 -2.08 -7.25
CA TYR A 84 4.25 -3.45 -6.83
C TYR A 84 5.74 -3.52 -6.49
N GLY A 85 6.09 -3.74 -5.23
CA GLY A 85 7.48 -3.93 -4.79
C GLY A 85 8.02 -5.25 -5.34
N GLY A 86 7.35 -6.34 -4.97
CA GLY A 86 7.65 -7.67 -5.44
C GLY A 86 8.23 -8.51 -4.31
N ALA A 87 9.47 -8.99 -4.45
CA ALA A 87 10.18 -9.62 -3.35
C ALA A 87 11.32 -8.71 -2.90
N GLY A 88 11.66 -8.74 -1.62
CA GLY A 88 12.69 -7.87 -1.05
C GLY A 88 12.06 -6.88 -0.08
N ASN A 89 12.89 -6.01 0.49
CA ASN A 89 12.42 -4.98 1.41
C ASN A 89 12.34 -3.66 0.66
N ASP A 90 11.15 -3.30 0.24
CA ASP A 90 10.89 -2.22 -0.69
C ASP A 90 10.43 -0.94 0.02
N THR A 91 10.61 0.18 -0.65
CA THR A 91 10.05 1.46 -0.24
C THR A 91 9.21 2.03 -1.37
N LEU A 92 7.89 1.98 -1.18
CA LEU A 92 6.91 2.49 -2.13
C LEU A 92 6.35 3.81 -1.59
N LYS A 93 6.33 4.82 -2.43
CA LYS A 93 5.76 6.13 -2.09
C LYS A 93 5.14 6.79 -3.31
N VAL A 94 4.28 7.76 -3.04
CA VAL A 94 3.71 8.64 -4.06
C VAL A 94 3.85 10.09 -3.63
N SER A 95 3.55 11.00 -4.55
CA SER A 95 3.36 12.40 -4.20
C SER A 95 2.18 12.56 -3.25
N THR A 96 2.25 13.52 -2.34
CA THR A 96 1.14 13.81 -1.41
C THR A 96 -0.16 14.21 -2.11
N THR A 97 -0.10 14.60 -3.39
CA THR A 97 -1.27 14.95 -4.21
C THR A 97 -1.71 13.86 -5.19
N ALA A 98 -1.08 12.68 -5.15
CA ALA A 98 -1.55 11.49 -5.85
C ALA A 98 -2.92 11.06 -5.33
N ARG A 99 -3.64 10.24 -6.09
CA ARG A 99 -5.04 9.88 -5.84
C ARG A 99 -5.30 8.44 -6.22
N ASP A 100 -6.08 7.75 -5.40
CA ASP A 100 -6.60 6.42 -5.69
C ASP A 100 -5.48 5.41 -5.96
N ASN A 101 -4.37 5.48 -5.20
CA ASN A 101 -3.21 4.64 -5.44
C ASN A 101 -3.39 3.23 -4.87
N LEU A 102 -2.74 2.26 -5.50
CA LEU A 102 -2.61 0.90 -5.00
C LEU A 102 -1.13 0.65 -4.66
N PHE A 103 -0.90 0.21 -3.43
CA PHE A 103 0.38 -0.26 -2.92
C PHE A 103 0.29 -1.76 -2.67
N VAL A 104 1.21 -2.51 -3.28
CA VAL A 104 1.44 -3.93 -3.00
C VAL A 104 2.92 -4.05 -2.69
N GLY A 105 3.27 -4.21 -1.40
CA GLY A 105 4.66 -4.44 -1.00
C GLY A 105 5.15 -5.74 -1.64
N GLY A 106 4.46 -6.83 -1.31
CA GLY A 106 4.78 -8.17 -1.76
C GLY A 106 5.49 -8.90 -0.64
N THR A 107 6.45 -9.77 -0.94
CA THR A 107 7.14 -10.54 0.11
C THR A 107 8.37 -9.82 0.62
N GLY A 108 8.44 -9.59 1.92
CA GLY A 108 9.59 -8.98 2.59
C GLY A 108 9.12 -8.03 3.69
N ASP A 109 9.98 -7.12 4.15
CA ASP A 109 9.54 -6.11 5.11
C ASP A 109 9.47 -4.76 4.41
N ASP A 110 8.28 -4.37 3.96
CA ASP A 110 8.10 -3.21 3.08
C ASP A 110 7.71 -1.94 3.84
N THR A 111 8.00 -0.80 3.22
CA THR A 111 7.58 0.52 3.72
C THR A 111 6.73 1.24 2.67
N LEU A 112 5.48 1.52 3.04
CA LEU A 112 4.46 2.08 2.16
C LEU A 112 4.07 3.49 2.64
N HIS A 113 4.26 4.50 1.80
CA HIS A 113 3.94 5.90 2.09
C HIS A 113 2.77 6.38 1.22
N GLY A 114 1.63 6.61 1.87
CA GLY A 114 0.42 7.14 1.24
C GLY A 114 0.49 8.62 0.87
N SER A 115 -0.68 9.11 0.45
CA SER A 115 -0.95 10.46 -0.04
C SER A 115 -2.04 11.12 0.81
N PHE A 116 -2.41 12.37 0.47
CA PHE A 116 -3.54 13.04 1.13
C PHE A 116 -4.93 12.54 0.68
N TYR A 117 -4.98 11.64 -0.31
CA TYR A 117 -6.20 11.14 -0.92
C TYR A 117 -6.27 9.62 -0.75
N SER A 118 -7.43 9.05 -1.06
CA SER A 118 -7.69 7.62 -0.88
C SER A 118 -6.58 6.76 -1.48
N ASP A 119 -6.03 5.89 -0.64
CA ASP A 119 -5.04 4.89 -1.01
C ASP A 119 -5.51 3.48 -0.60
N THR A 120 -5.05 2.47 -1.32
CA THR A 120 -5.29 1.06 -0.99
C THR A 120 -3.96 0.36 -0.80
N TYR A 121 -3.79 -0.27 0.35
CA TYR A 121 -2.66 -1.13 0.68
C TYR A 121 -3.15 -2.58 0.64
N LEU A 122 -2.61 -3.39 -0.26
CA LEU A 122 -2.94 -4.82 -0.33
C LEU A 122 -1.92 -5.60 0.49
N PHE A 123 -2.41 -6.46 1.37
CA PHE A 123 -1.60 -7.34 2.20
C PHE A 123 -2.07 -8.80 2.07
N ASN A 124 -1.16 -9.71 1.78
CA ASN A 124 -1.40 -11.13 1.55
C ASN A 124 -0.68 -12.01 2.58
N LEU A 125 -0.99 -13.30 2.58
CA LEU A 125 -0.24 -14.29 3.36
C LEU A 125 1.18 -14.44 2.79
N GLY A 126 2.18 -14.40 3.68
CA GLY A 126 3.59 -14.48 3.34
C GLY A 126 4.21 -13.15 2.92
N ASP A 127 3.47 -12.04 3.02
CA ASP A 127 4.00 -10.71 2.67
C ASP A 127 5.05 -10.26 3.68
N GLY A 128 5.10 -10.77 4.91
CA GLY A 128 6.12 -10.39 5.90
C GLY A 128 5.66 -9.27 6.82
N ALA A 129 6.58 -8.39 7.26
CA ALA A 129 6.29 -7.35 8.25
C ALA A 129 6.31 -5.94 7.64
N ASP A 130 5.15 -5.51 7.14
CA ASP A 130 5.00 -4.23 6.46
C ASP A 130 4.76 -3.05 7.39
N THR A 131 5.18 -1.87 6.94
CA THR A 131 4.96 -0.60 7.62
C THR A 131 4.26 0.41 6.72
N ILE A 132 3.08 0.87 7.15
CA ILE A 132 2.28 1.89 6.47
C ILE A 132 2.41 3.23 7.18
N TYR A 133 2.75 4.25 6.41
CA TYR A 133 2.77 5.66 6.81
C TYR A 133 1.65 6.41 6.12
N GLU A 134 0.57 6.65 6.86
CA GLU A 134 -0.54 7.47 6.41
C GLU A 134 -0.35 8.96 6.67
N ILE A 135 -0.88 9.76 5.74
CA ILE A 135 -0.87 11.22 5.80
C ILE A 135 -2.17 11.81 5.25
N ALA A 136 -3.20 12.05 6.06
CA ALA A 136 -4.41 12.73 5.59
C ALA A 136 -4.40 14.25 5.83
N ASN A 137 -5.01 15.02 4.91
CA ASN A 137 -5.19 16.49 5.02
C ASN A 137 -6.65 16.92 5.30
N GLY A 138 -7.46 16.04 5.90
CA GLY A 138 -8.84 16.37 6.29
C GLY A 138 -9.78 16.68 5.12
N TYR A 139 -9.46 16.19 3.92
CA TYR A 139 -10.36 16.27 2.77
C TYR A 139 -11.61 15.44 3.05
N ALA A 140 -12.76 15.87 2.53
CA ALA A 140 -13.98 15.08 2.61
C ALA A 140 -13.96 13.96 1.55
N ASN A 141 -14.56 12.81 1.88
CA ASN A 141 -14.71 11.66 0.98
C ASN A 141 -13.39 11.02 0.50
N VAL A 142 -12.35 11.09 1.32
CA VAL A 142 -11.15 10.26 1.17
C VAL A 142 -11.26 9.10 2.15
N THR A 143 -10.85 7.90 1.72
CA THR A 143 -10.94 6.68 2.52
C THR A 143 -9.78 5.80 2.15
N ASP A 144 -8.87 5.63 3.09
CA ASP A 144 -7.74 4.73 2.95
C ASP A 144 -8.17 3.32 3.35
N VAL A 145 -7.68 2.33 2.61
CA VAL A 145 -8.10 0.94 2.74
C VAL A 145 -6.88 0.04 2.92
N LEU A 146 -6.83 -0.70 4.04
CA LEU A 146 -6.01 -1.89 4.14
C LEU A 146 -6.85 -3.08 3.67
N ARG A 147 -6.53 -3.62 2.50
CA ARG A 147 -7.22 -4.74 1.90
C ARG A 147 -6.43 -6.02 2.15
N PHE A 148 -7.09 -7.03 2.69
CA PHE A 148 -6.51 -8.36 2.85
C PHE A 148 -6.77 -9.20 1.60
N GLY A 149 -5.74 -9.91 1.16
CA GLY A 149 -5.82 -10.88 0.07
C GLY A 149 -6.64 -12.12 0.42
N GLU A 150 -6.83 -12.98 -0.58
CA GLU A 150 -7.62 -14.21 -0.41
C GLU A 150 -7.04 -15.10 0.69
N GLY A 151 -7.94 -15.72 1.47
CA GLY A 151 -7.56 -16.68 2.52
C GLY A 151 -7.12 -16.07 3.84
N ILE A 152 -7.22 -14.75 4.01
CA ILE A 152 -7.11 -14.08 5.30
C ILE A 152 -8.51 -13.85 5.86
N GLY A 153 -8.90 -14.63 6.87
CA GLY A 153 -10.16 -14.48 7.58
C GLY A 153 -10.09 -13.48 8.75
N ALA A 154 -11.24 -12.95 9.13
CA ALA A 154 -11.41 -12.06 10.28
C ALA A 154 -10.82 -12.64 11.59
N GLU A 155 -10.97 -13.94 11.78
CA GLU A 155 -10.50 -14.71 12.94
C GLU A 155 -8.99 -14.93 12.97
N GLN A 156 -8.29 -14.66 11.85
CA GLN A 156 -6.83 -14.72 11.75
C GLN A 156 -6.18 -13.36 12.02
N ILE A 157 -6.96 -12.29 12.20
CA ILE A 157 -6.44 -10.94 12.41
C ILE A 157 -6.43 -10.62 13.90
N TRP A 158 -5.24 -10.44 14.46
CA TRP A 158 -5.06 -9.91 15.80
C TRP A 158 -4.58 -8.46 15.76
N LEU A 159 -5.33 -7.58 16.41
CA LEU A 159 -5.07 -6.14 16.48
C LEU A 159 -4.55 -5.77 17.86
N GLY A 160 -3.45 -5.04 17.89
CA GLY A 160 -2.81 -4.57 19.11
C GLY A 160 -2.30 -3.15 18.98
N ARG A 161 -2.03 -2.53 20.12
CA ARG A 161 -1.37 -1.23 20.17
C ARG A 161 0.10 -1.42 20.51
N SER A 162 0.99 -0.84 19.72
CA SER A 162 2.43 -0.78 19.98
C SER A 162 2.88 0.67 20.05
N GLY A 163 3.06 1.21 21.27
CA GLY A 163 3.35 2.63 21.45
C GLY A 163 2.23 3.52 20.89
N ASN A 164 2.54 4.27 19.82
CA ASN A 164 1.58 5.11 19.10
C ASN A 164 1.06 4.49 17.80
N ASP A 165 1.50 3.28 17.48
CA ASP A 165 1.16 2.58 16.25
C ASP A 165 0.07 1.54 16.51
N LEU A 166 -0.69 1.23 15.46
CA LEU A 166 -1.50 0.03 15.41
C LEU A 166 -0.62 -1.09 14.87
N GLN A 167 -0.65 -2.25 15.53
CA GLN A 167 -0.04 -3.47 15.07
C GLN A 167 -1.14 -4.46 14.69
N LEU A 168 -1.05 -5.01 13.50
CA LEU A 168 -1.79 -6.18 13.06
C LEU A 168 -0.84 -7.36 12.98
N GLN A 169 -1.27 -8.53 13.46
CA GLN A 169 -0.59 -9.81 13.29
C GLN A 169 -1.56 -10.79 12.65
N LEU A 170 -1.10 -11.51 11.63
CA LEU A 170 -1.82 -12.70 11.14
C LEU A 170 -1.42 -13.93 11.94
N LEU A 171 -2.44 -14.55 12.49
CA LEU A 171 -2.33 -15.58 13.49
C LEU A 171 -1.85 -16.91 12.89
N GLY A 172 -0.84 -17.51 13.52
CA GLY A 172 -0.16 -18.70 13.02
C GLY A 172 0.88 -18.44 11.91
N THR A 173 1.21 -17.18 11.65
CA THR A 173 2.23 -16.75 10.66
C THR A 173 3.19 -15.74 11.30
N ASP A 174 4.22 -15.33 10.55
CA ASP A 174 5.08 -14.20 10.92
C ASP A 174 4.59 -12.86 10.31
N ASP A 175 3.49 -12.88 9.54
CA ASP A 175 2.99 -11.73 8.78
C ASP A 175 2.40 -10.65 9.70
N GLN A 176 2.85 -9.42 9.53
CA GLN A 176 2.48 -8.27 10.35
C GLN A 176 2.28 -7.01 9.50
N VAL A 177 1.43 -6.10 10.00
CA VAL A 177 1.34 -4.73 9.48
C VAL A 177 1.41 -3.74 10.63
N PHE A 178 2.30 -2.77 10.54
CA PHE A 178 2.36 -1.61 11.42
C PHE A 178 1.79 -0.38 10.73
N ILE A 179 0.72 0.20 11.27
CA ILE A 179 0.22 1.50 10.82
C ILE A 179 0.70 2.57 11.78
N LYS A 180 1.62 3.39 11.28
CA LYS A 180 2.39 4.31 12.11
C LYS A 180 1.54 5.48 12.57
N ASN A 181 1.72 5.87 13.83
CA ASN A 181 1.07 7.03 14.45
C ASN A 181 -0.47 6.97 14.53
N TRP A 182 -1.08 5.78 14.37
CA TRP A 182 -2.52 5.54 14.49
C TRP A 182 -3.16 6.23 15.70
N TYR A 183 -2.49 6.19 16.87
CA TYR A 183 -2.98 6.75 18.13
C TYR A 183 -2.51 8.19 18.39
N SER A 184 -1.73 8.77 17.48
CA SER A 184 -1.26 10.17 17.58
C SER A 184 -2.15 11.14 16.81
N SER A 185 -2.74 10.72 15.69
CA SER A 185 -3.65 11.53 14.88
C SER A 185 -4.65 10.64 14.15
N THR A 186 -5.90 11.07 14.06
CA THR A 186 -6.90 10.42 13.18
C THR A 186 -6.52 10.51 11.71
N SER A 187 -5.70 11.51 11.33
CA SER A 187 -5.17 11.65 9.98
C SER A 187 -4.06 10.65 9.62
N SER A 188 -3.63 9.83 10.57
CA SER A 188 -2.65 8.76 10.34
C SER A 188 -3.30 7.37 10.45
N GLN A 189 -4.64 7.33 10.47
CA GLN A 189 -5.39 6.09 10.49
C GLN A 189 -5.77 5.72 9.07
N VAL A 190 -5.74 4.42 8.79
CA VAL A 190 -6.44 3.85 7.64
C VAL A 190 -7.92 3.70 8.02
N GLU A 191 -8.83 4.30 7.25
CA GLU A 191 -10.25 4.33 7.62
C GLU A 191 -10.95 2.98 7.51
N GLN A 192 -10.52 2.12 6.59
CA GLN A 192 -11.16 0.82 6.35
C GLN A 192 -10.19 -0.35 6.26
N PHE A 193 -10.57 -1.45 6.89
CA PHE A 193 -9.90 -2.74 6.80
C PHE A 193 -10.87 -3.68 6.09
N GLN A 194 -10.50 -4.21 4.92
CA GLN A 194 -11.42 -4.92 4.03
C GLN A 194 -10.94 -6.35 3.76
N LEU A 195 -11.83 -7.33 3.96
CA LEU A 195 -11.60 -8.73 3.57
C LEU A 195 -11.97 -8.98 2.11
N ASP A 196 -11.48 -10.09 1.57
CA ASP A 196 -11.80 -10.59 0.23
C ASP A 196 -13.30 -10.90 0.05
N ASP A 197 -13.99 -11.32 1.12
CA ASP A 197 -15.43 -11.57 1.14
C ASP A 197 -16.31 -10.31 1.17
N GLY A 198 -15.69 -9.13 1.20
CA GLY A 198 -16.33 -7.82 1.15
C GLY A 198 -16.69 -7.23 2.50
N ARG A 199 -16.55 -7.96 3.62
CA ARG A 199 -16.71 -7.39 4.96
C ARG A 199 -15.65 -6.35 5.24
N ALA A 200 -16.00 -5.35 6.04
CA ALA A 200 -15.08 -4.28 6.42
C ALA A 200 -15.19 -3.88 7.89
N LEU A 201 -14.07 -3.37 8.43
CA LEU A 201 -14.03 -2.61 9.68
C LEU A 201 -13.75 -1.15 9.38
N SER A 202 -14.47 -0.25 10.04
CA SER A 202 -14.04 1.14 10.20
C SER A 202 -12.92 1.27 11.24
N SER A 203 -12.17 2.38 11.19
CA SER A 203 -11.19 2.72 12.23
C SER A 203 -11.76 2.73 13.65
N SER A 204 -13.04 3.06 13.82
CA SER A 204 -13.73 2.98 15.12
C SER A 204 -13.92 1.54 15.61
N GLN A 205 -14.29 0.63 14.71
CA GLN A 205 -14.43 -0.80 15.00
C GLN A 205 -13.06 -1.45 15.25
N VAL A 206 -12.02 -1.03 14.53
CA VAL A 206 -10.63 -1.42 14.80
C VAL A 206 -10.25 -1.09 16.25
N ASN A 207 -10.54 0.13 16.71
CA ASN A 207 -10.26 0.51 18.10
C ASN A 207 -11.07 -0.30 19.14
N ASN A 208 -12.32 -0.66 18.82
CA ASN A 208 -13.10 -1.55 19.67
C ASN A 208 -12.47 -2.94 19.78
N LEU A 209 -12.01 -3.51 18.66
CA LEU A 209 -11.33 -4.80 18.63
C LEU A 209 -10.01 -4.77 19.39
N VAL A 210 -9.19 -3.72 19.23
CA VAL A 210 -7.94 -3.57 20.00
C VAL A 210 -8.22 -3.58 21.51
N ASN A 211 -9.24 -2.85 21.97
CA ASN A 211 -9.61 -2.84 23.39
C ASN A 211 -10.07 -4.22 23.88
N ALA A 212 -10.87 -4.93 23.09
CA ALA A 212 -11.34 -6.27 23.42
C ALA A 212 -10.17 -7.27 23.47
N MET A 213 -9.33 -7.31 22.43
CA MET A 213 -8.16 -8.18 22.31
C MET A 213 -7.16 -7.94 23.43
N ALA A 214 -6.91 -6.67 23.82
CA ALA A 214 -6.08 -6.33 24.96
C ALA A 214 -6.65 -6.86 26.29
N ALA A 215 -7.97 -6.84 26.47
CA ALA A 215 -8.63 -7.35 27.68
C ALA A 215 -8.55 -8.88 27.82
N PHE A 216 -8.38 -9.61 26.72
CA PHE A 216 -8.17 -11.05 26.74
C PHE A 216 -6.73 -11.47 27.10
N GLY A 217 -5.79 -10.52 27.19
CA GLY A 217 -4.49 -10.72 27.82
C GLY A 217 -3.43 -11.43 26.99
N ALA A 218 -3.62 -11.58 25.68
CA ALA A 218 -2.60 -12.13 24.80
C ALA A 218 -1.65 -11.02 24.30
N PRO A 219 -0.33 -11.07 24.62
CA PRO A 219 0.66 -10.24 23.92
C PRO A 219 0.74 -10.64 22.43
N ALA A 220 1.50 -9.91 21.61
CA ALA A 220 1.81 -10.34 20.24
C ALA A 220 2.39 -11.78 20.26
N GLY A 221 1.78 -12.71 19.50
CA GLY A 221 2.06 -14.16 19.57
C GLY A 221 1.37 -14.91 20.72
N GLY A 222 0.49 -14.27 21.48
CA GLY A 222 -0.13 -14.75 22.73
C GLY A 222 -1.41 -15.57 22.56
N GLU A 223 -1.82 -15.87 21.33
CA GLU A 223 -2.96 -16.73 21.04
C GLU A 223 -2.84 -18.13 21.63
N SER A 224 -1.60 -18.62 21.73
CA SER A 224 -1.30 -19.92 22.31
C SER A 224 -1.73 -20.04 23.78
N GLY A 225 -2.15 -18.93 24.40
CA GLY A 225 -2.67 -18.87 25.77
C GLY A 225 -4.19 -18.66 25.90
N LEU A 226 -4.96 -18.48 24.81
CA LEU A 226 -6.41 -18.31 24.91
C LEU A 226 -7.10 -19.63 25.24
N THR A 227 -7.93 -19.63 26.28
CA THR A 227 -8.82 -20.75 26.56
C THR A 227 -9.91 -20.86 25.48
N PRO A 228 -10.52 -22.04 25.26
CA PRO A 228 -11.62 -22.19 24.31
C PRO A 228 -12.77 -21.20 24.54
N THR A 229 -13.10 -20.89 25.79
CA THR A 229 -14.14 -19.91 26.14
C THR A 229 -13.75 -18.48 25.78
N GLN A 230 -12.48 -18.09 25.99
CA GLN A 230 -12.00 -16.78 25.57
C GLN A 230 -12.00 -16.65 24.05
N LYS A 231 -11.65 -17.73 23.33
CA LYS A 231 -11.73 -17.76 21.87
C LYS A 231 -13.17 -17.59 21.38
N GLU A 232 -14.13 -18.32 21.94
CA GLU A 232 -15.55 -18.19 21.61
C GLU A 232 -16.08 -16.77 21.87
N GLN A 233 -15.68 -16.14 22.99
CA GLN A 233 -16.04 -14.76 23.28
C GLN A 233 -15.42 -13.76 22.31
N LEU A 234 -14.16 -13.96 21.93
CA LEU A 234 -13.48 -13.13 20.95
C LEU A 234 -14.11 -13.26 19.55
N ASP A 235 -14.44 -14.48 19.13
CA ASP A 235 -15.08 -14.76 17.85
C ASP A 235 -16.43 -14.02 17.73
N LEU A 236 -17.21 -13.94 18.82
CA LEU A 236 -18.44 -13.15 18.86
C LEU A 236 -18.19 -11.65 18.70
N VAL A 237 -17.13 -11.12 19.32
CA VAL A 237 -16.75 -9.71 19.20
C VAL A 237 -16.25 -9.40 17.80
N ILE A 238 -15.45 -10.28 17.20
CA ILE A 238 -15.00 -10.21 15.80
C ILE A 238 -16.23 -10.17 14.88
N ALA A 239 -17.12 -11.16 14.97
CA ALA A 239 -18.32 -11.24 14.14
C ALA A 239 -19.26 -10.03 14.28
N ALA A 240 -19.33 -9.41 15.46
CA ALA A 240 -20.14 -8.20 15.67
C ALA A 240 -19.53 -6.95 15.01
N ASN A 241 -18.21 -6.88 14.86
CA ASN A 241 -17.53 -5.71 14.32
C ASN A 241 -17.35 -5.77 12.80
N TRP A 242 -17.07 -6.94 12.23
CA TRP A 242 -16.97 -7.10 10.76
C TRP A 242 -18.36 -7.05 10.14
N GLN A 243 -18.62 -6.07 9.27
CA GLN A 243 -19.92 -5.82 8.62
C GLN A 243 -19.81 -5.84 7.10
#